data_AF-A0A2N1UIA9-F1
#
_entry.id   AF-A0A2N1UIA9-F1
#
_cell.length_a   1.000
_cell.length_b   1.000
_cell.length_c   1.000
_cell.angle_alpha   90.00
_cell.angle_beta   90.00
_cell.angle_gamma   90.00
#
_symmetry.space_group_name_H-M   'P 1'
#
loop_
_entity.id
_entity.type
_entity.pdbx_description
1 polymer ?
#
loop_
_entity_poly.entity_id
_entity_poly.type
_entity_poly.pdbx_seq_one_letter_code
_entity_poly.pdbx_strand_id
1 'polypeptide(L)'
;MKLFGLLLLMLSLCFTSFAAFDTKVYEAAGSPLASMSADFFSPPYFRETDSLTLRNIRDEIGFRLEFIAGVRPEPRYMNCFKMQKRIVRAFERYKAAGKQPVLRSLDDNLLFDPNSPLEEFLRPMPVPPTTNCSYKSAGDLAGEGMIYCIYHGPVHDSAVYRKYEHCFNAEKPFITAFDLVELMIFSPVLIILPITWFIMRKVLEKGR
;
A
#
# COMPACT_ATOMS: atom_id res chain seq x y z
N MET A 1 -59.48 -5.47 -19.93
CA MET A 1 -58.49 -4.63 -19.21
C MET A 1 -57.34 -5.44 -18.59
N LYS A 2 -56.72 -6.40 -19.32
CA LYS A 2 -55.61 -7.22 -18.80
C LYS A 2 -54.33 -7.16 -19.64
N LEU A 3 -54.43 -6.79 -20.92
CA LEU A 3 -53.28 -6.67 -21.82
C LEU A 3 -52.38 -5.44 -21.52
N PHE A 4 -52.99 -4.28 -21.24
CA PHE A 4 -52.25 -3.05 -20.96
C PHE A 4 -51.39 -3.15 -19.69
N GLY A 5 -51.89 -3.82 -18.65
CA GLY A 5 -51.12 -4.06 -17.43
C GLY A 5 -49.92 -4.99 -17.66
N LEU A 6 -50.09 -6.04 -18.48
CA LEU A 6 -49.00 -6.95 -18.82
C LEU A 6 -47.93 -6.28 -19.69
N LEU A 7 -48.35 -5.41 -20.61
CA LEU A 7 -47.46 -4.64 -21.48
C LEU A 7 -46.65 -3.63 -20.66
N LEU A 8 -47.27 -2.95 -19.70
CA LEU A 8 -46.60 -2.00 -18.80
C LEU A 8 -45.57 -2.71 -17.89
N LEU A 9 -45.89 -3.92 -17.44
CA LEU A 9 -45.02 -4.73 -16.59
C LEU A 9 -43.81 -5.28 -17.39
N MET A 10 -44.03 -5.72 -18.63
CA MET A 10 -42.95 -6.10 -19.57
C MET A 10 -42.08 -4.90 -19.96
N LEU A 11 -42.67 -3.72 -20.23
CA LEU A 11 -41.91 -2.49 -20.43
C LEU A 11 -41.09 -2.14 -19.19
N SER A 12 -41.64 -2.25 -17.97
CA SER A 12 -40.90 -1.98 -16.74
C SER A 12 -39.74 -2.95 -16.48
N LEU A 13 -39.87 -4.21 -16.90
CA LEU A 13 -38.80 -5.22 -16.83
C LEU A 13 -37.76 -5.07 -17.95
N CYS A 14 -38.14 -4.50 -19.11
CA CYS A 14 -37.20 -4.13 -20.16
C CYS A 14 -36.51 -2.77 -19.91
N PHE A 15 -37.10 -1.92 -19.06
CA PHE A 15 -36.55 -0.63 -18.61
C PHE A 15 -35.77 -0.72 -17.29
N THR A 16 -35.39 -1.92 -16.82
CA THR A 16 -34.15 -2.02 -16.03
C THR A 16 -32.99 -1.72 -16.99
N SER A 17 -32.88 -0.46 -17.36
CA SER A 17 -31.68 0.15 -17.90
C SER A 17 -30.56 -0.38 -17.04
N PHE A 18 -29.65 -1.14 -17.65
CA PHE A 18 -28.30 -1.28 -17.10
C PHE A 18 -27.86 0.16 -16.84
N ALA A 19 -27.84 0.57 -15.58
CA ALA A 19 -27.27 1.86 -15.25
C ALA A 19 -25.80 1.73 -15.65
N ALA A 20 -25.41 2.42 -16.71
CA ALA A 20 -24.02 2.45 -17.14
C ALA A 20 -23.19 2.93 -15.95
N PHE A 21 -22.08 2.25 -15.67
CA PHE A 21 -21.18 2.63 -14.59
C PHE A 21 -20.76 4.09 -14.77
N ASP A 22 -20.94 4.93 -13.74
CA ASP A 22 -20.64 6.36 -13.84
C ASP A 22 -19.13 6.60 -13.79
N THR A 23 -18.54 6.77 -14.96
CA THR A 23 -17.10 7.01 -15.10
C THR A 23 -16.71 8.46 -14.84
N LYS A 24 -17.65 9.42 -14.81
CA LYS A 24 -17.34 10.85 -14.76
C LYS A 24 -16.56 11.24 -13.51
N VAL A 25 -16.85 10.59 -12.40
CA VAL A 25 -16.16 10.80 -11.11
C VAL A 25 -14.67 10.46 -11.22
N TYR A 26 -14.30 9.55 -12.12
CA TYR A 26 -12.93 9.06 -12.29
C TYR A 26 -12.14 9.81 -13.36
N GLU A 27 -12.77 10.71 -14.10
CA GLU A 27 -12.14 11.51 -15.15
C GLU A 27 -11.53 12.81 -14.59
N ALA A 28 -11.96 13.24 -13.41
CA ALA A 28 -11.44 14.42 -12.75
C ALA A 28 -10.02 14.17 -12.24
N ALA A 29 -9.13 15.16 -12.44
CA ALA A 29 -7.81 15.13 -11.84
C ALA A 29 -7.94 15.17 -10.30
N GLY A 30 -7.27 14.23 -9.63
CA GLY A 30 -7.21 14.21 -8.17
C GLY A 30 -6.42 15.40 -7.61
N SER A 31 -6.57 15.64 -6.31
CA SER A 31 -5.74 16.60 -5.58
C SER A 31 -4.25 16.24 -5.73
N PRO A 32 -3.34 17.23 -5.84
CA PRO A 32 -1.91 16.98 -5.93
C PRO A 32 -1.42 16.07 -4.80
N LEU A 33 -0.50 15.17 -5.10
CA LEU A 33 -0.01 14.19 -4.13
C LEU A 33 0.60 14.84 -2.87
N ALA A 34 1.27 15.99 -3.03
CA ALA A 34 1.81 16.76 -1.92
C ALA A 34 0.76 17.32 -0.95
N SER A 35 -0.51 17.40 -1.36
CA SER A 35 -1.63 17.89 -0.54
C SER A 35 -2.40 16.79 0.19
N MET A 36 -1.93 15.54 0.09
CA MET A 36 -2.55 14.41 0.77
C MET A 36 -2.44 14.55 2.30
N SER A 37 -3.36 13.93 3.02
CA SER A 37 -3.38 13.93 4.48
C SER A 37 -2.18 13.19 5.08
N ALA A 38 -1.84 13.50 6.34
CA ALA A 38 -0.81 12.78 7.08
C ALA A 38 -1.04 11.26 7.10
N ASP A 39 -2.30 10.80 7.17
CA ASP A 39 -2.64 9.37 7.11
C ASP A 39 -2.21 8.66 5.81
N PHE A 40 -2.03 9.40 4.71
CA PHE A 40 -1.49 8.82 3.48
C PHE A 40 0.03 8.60 3.57
N PHE A 41 0.73 9.56 4.18
CA PHE A 41 2.18 9.52 4.37
C PHE A 41 2.62 8.66 5.56
N SER A 42 1.75 8.47 6.55
CA SER A 42 1.93 7.58 7.71
C SER A 42 0.68 6.69 7.88
N PRO A 43 0.59 5.60 7.09
CA PRO A 43 -0.58 4.73 7.08
C PRO A 43 -0.89 4.12 8.46
N PRO A 44 -2.17 3.87 8.79
CA PRO A 44 -2.58 3.28 10.06
C PRO A 44 -1.82 1.99 10.43
N TYR A 45 -1.61 1.08 9.46
CA TYR A 45 -0.88 -0.16 9.70
C TYR A 45 0.50 0.09 10.32
N PHE A 46 1.29 0.98 9.70
CA PHE A 46 2.64 1.28 10.18
C PHE A 46 2.61 2.02 11.51
N ARG A 47 1.65 2.92 11.73
CA ARG A 47 1.49 3.55 13.06
C ARG A 47 1.21 2.54 14.16
N GLU A 48 0.40 1.52 13.86
CA GLU A 48 0.09 0.45 14.80
C GLU A 48 1.30 -0.46 15.05
N THR A 49 1.96 -0.95 14.00
CA THR A 49 3.08 -1.90 14.11
C THR A 49 4.38 -1.28 14.59
N ASP A 50 4.64 -0.03 14.21
CA ASP A 50 5.92 0.63 14.48
C ASP A 50 5.91 1.32 15.85
N SER A 51 4.75 1.42 16.51
CA SER A 51 4.63 2.01 17.84
C SER A 51 5.45 1.24 18.88
N LEU A 52 6.07 1.99 19.81
CA LEU A 52 6.92 1.47 20.88
C LEU A 52 6.10 0.83 22.00
N THR A 53 5.53 -0.33 21.71
CA THR A 53 4.84 -1.17 22.69
C THR A 53 5.63 -2.45 22.95
N LEU A 54 5.53 -3.00 24.17
CA LEU A 54 6.18 -4.27 24.50
C LEU A 54 5.76 -5.40 23.55
N ARG A 55 4.50 -5.38 23.10
CA ARG A 55 3.96 -6.33 22.12
C ARG A 55 4.69 -6.22 20.78
N ASN A 56 4.79 -5.03 20.21
CA ASN A 56 5.43 -4.84 18.90
C ASN A 56 6.93 -5.14 18.95
N ILE A 57 7.61 -4.77 20.05
CA ILE A 57 9.02 -5.11 20.27
C ILE A 57 9.20 -6.63 20.32
N ARG A 58 8.33 -7.35 21.04
CA ARG A 58 8.36 -8.82 21.11
C ARG A 58 8.09 -9.45 19.74
N ASP A 59 7.12 -8.95 19.01
CA ASP A 59 6.74 -9.46 17.69
C ASP A 59 7.90 -9.25 16.69
N GLU A 60 8.56 -8.09 16.72
CA GLU A 60 9.76 -7.81 15.89
C GLU A 60 10.95 -8.70 16.27
N ILE A 61 11.23 -8.91 17.56
CA ILE A 61 12.27 -9.86 18.00
C ILE A 61 11.98 -11.27 17.48
N GLY A 62 10.73 -11.73 17.61
CA GLY A 62 10.29 -13.02 17.09
C GLY A 62 10.51 -13.13 15.57
N PHE A 63 10.08 -12.11 14.83
CA PHE A 63 10.28 -12.03 13.38
C PHE A 63 11.76 -12.12 12.99
N ARG A 64 12.67 -11.47 13.72
CA ARG A 64 14.12 -11.54 13.45
C ARG A 64 14.72 -12.91 13.75
N LEU A 65 14.29 -13.55 14.84
CA LEU A 65 14.73 -14.91 15.14
C LEU A 65 14.28 -15.91 14.07
N GLU A 66 13.03 -15.80 13.61
CA GLU A 66 12.50 -16.60 12.51
C GLU A 66 13.24 -16.35 11.18
N PHE A 67 13.59 -15.09 10.90
CA PHE A 67 14.39 -14.73 9.74
C PHE A 67 15.78 -15.37 9.79
N ILE A 68 16.48 -15.30 10.93
CA ILE A 68 17.79 -15.94 11.15
C ILE A 68 17.68 -17.46 11.04
N ALA A 69 16.59 -18.05 11.51
CA ALA A 69 16.31 -19.48 11.40
C ALA A 69 15.92 -19.93 9.97
N GLY A 70 15.84 -19.01 9.01
CA GLY A 70 15.57 -19.32 7.59
C GLY A 70 14.09 -19.50 7.24
N VAL A 71 13.16 -19.22 8.18
CA VAL A 71 11.71 -19.40 7.97
C VAL A 71 11.12 -18.31 7.05
N ARG A 72 11.84 -17.18 6.87
CA ARG A 72 11.48 -16.02 6.01
C ARG A 72 9.97 -15.74 5.96
N PRO A 73 9.32 -15.45 7.11
CA PRO A 73 7.92 -15.07 7.14
C PRO A 73 7.68 -13.87 6.23
N GLU A 74 6.74 -13.99 5.28
CA GLU A 74 6.38 -12.87 4.41
C GLU A 74 5.62 -11.83 5.25
N PRO A 75 5.98 -10.53 5.16
CA PRO A 75 5.27 -9.50 5.91
C PRO A 75 3.78 -9.49 5.56
N ARG A 76 2.92 -9.27 6.56
CA ARG A 76 1.45 -9.37 6.40
C ARG A 76 0.90 -8.44 5.32
N TYR A 77 1.52 -7.28 5.12
CA TYR A 77 1.13 -6.29 4.10
C TYR A 77 1.57 -6.68 2.67
N MET A 78 2.41 -7.70 2.47
CA MET A 78 2.97 -8.00 1.15
C MET A 78 1.91 -8.44 0.14
N ASN A 79 0.88 -9.15 0.58
CA ASN A 79 -0.25 -9.51 -0.28
C ASN A 79 -1.03 -8.26 -0.74
N CYS A 80 -1.13 -7.24 0.12
CA CYS A 80 -1.70 -5.94 -0.25
C CYS A 80 -0.85 -5.27 -1.33
N PHE A 81 0.47 -5.25 -1.19
CA PHE A 81 1.37 -4.66 -2.19
C PHE A 81 1.37 -5.42 -3.52
N LYS A 82 1.31 -6.76 -3.50
CA LYS A 82 1.11 -7.57 -4.71
C LYS A 82 -0.18 -7.20 -5.42
N MET A 83 -1.26 -6.95 -4.67
CA MET A 83 -2.53 -6.50 -5.22
C MET A 83 -2.45 -5.08 -5.82
N GLN A 84 -1.79 -4.14 -5.15
CA GLN A 84 -1.57 -2.80 -5.69
C GLN A 84 -0.82 -2.84 -7.03
N LYS A 85 0.25 -3.63 -7.12
CA LYS A 85 0.99 -3.84 -8.39
C LYS A 85 0.11 -4.42 -9.49
N ARG A 86 -0.79 -5.33 -9.13
CA ARG A 86 -1.74 -5.92 -10.08
C ARG A 86 -2.74 -4.88 -10.60
N ILE A 87 -3.24 -4.03 -9.72
CA ILE A 87 -4.13 -2.92 -10.07
C ILE A 87 -3.41 -1.92 -11.00
N VAL A 88 -2.17 -1.55 -10.68
CA VAL A 88 -1.34 -0.68 -11.53
C VAL A 88 -1.21 -1.27 -12.95
N ARG A 89 -0.86 -2.56 -13.06
CA ARG A 89 -0.77 -3.25 -14.37
C ARG A 89 -2.11 -3.31 -15.11
N ALA A 90 -3.23 -3.44 -14.41
CA ALA A 90 -4.55 -3.39 -15.04
C ALA A 90 -4.82 -2.01 -15.64
N PHE A 91 -4.48 -0.95 -14.91
CA PHE A 91 -4.56 0.43 -15.38
C PHE A 91 -3.67 0.69 -16.60
N GLU A 92 -2.44 0.19 -16.59
CA GLU A 92 -1.53 0.28 -17.74
C GLU A 92 -2.11 -0.42 -18.98
N ARG A 93 -2.70 -1.61 -18.81
CA ARG A 93 -3.37 -2.34 -19.91
C ARG A 93 -4.60 -1.61 -20.43
N TYR A 94 -5.42 -1.04 -19.54
CA TYR A 94 -6.57 -0.22 -19.91
C TYR A 94 -6.15 0.97 -20.80
N LYS A 95 -5.10 1.68 -20.37
CA LYS A 95 -4.52 2.80 -21.15
C LYS A 95 -3.94 2.34 -22.48
N ALA A 96 -3.18 1.25 -22.49
CA ALA A 96 -2.57 0.69 -23.70
C ALA A 96 -3.62 0.22 -24.72
N ALA A 97 -4.79 -0.22 -24.26
CA ALA A 97 -5.92 -0.58 -25.12
C ALA A 97 -6.66 0.63 -25.72
N GLY A 98 -6.25 1.87 -25.39
CA GLY A 98 -6.87 3.09 -25.90
C GLY A 98 -8.32 3.28 -25.46
N LYS A 99 -8.72 2.66 -24.34
CA LYS A 99 -10.09 2.70 -23.82
C LYS A 99 -10.44 4.10 -23.33
N GLN A 100 -11.71 4.46 -23.51
CA GLN A 100 -12.30 5.69 -23.00
C GLN A 100 -13.34 5.35 -21.92
N PRO A 101 -13.46 6.19 -20.88
CA PRO A 101 -12.72 7.44 -20.70
C PRO A 101 -11.33 7.27 -20.09
N VAL A 102 -10.49 8.32 -20.13
CA VAL A 102 -9.20 8.33 -19.44
C VAL A 102 -9.43 8.42 -17.92
N LEU A 103 -9.20 7.31 -17.24
CA LEU A 103 -9.30 7.21 -15.79
C LEU A 103 -8.10 7.92 -15.14
N ARG A 104 -8.40 8.94 -14.35
CA ARG A 104 -7.44 9.79 -13.61
C ARG A 104 -7.43 9.56 -12.12
N SER A 105 -8.50 8.96 -11.59
CA SER A 105 -8.58 8.52 -10.20
C SER A 105 -9.12 7.09 -10.10
N LEU A 106 -9.02 6.50 -8.91
CA LEU A 106 -9.44 5.16 -8.60
C LEU A 106 -9.91 5.06 -7.15
N ASP A 107 -10.95 4.26 -6.95
CA ASP A 107 -11.39 3.75 -5.65
C ASP A 107 -11.87 2.29 -5.77
N ASP A 108 -12.37 1.74 -4.67
CA ASP A 108 -12.90 0.38 -4.60
C ASP A 108 -14.10 0.15 -5.53
N ASN A 109 -14.93 1.16 -5.77
CA ASN A 109 -16.08 1.03 -6.65
C ASN A 109 -15.63 0.80 -8.11
N LEU A 110 -14.63 1.54 -8.57
CA LEU A 110 -14.01 1.30 -9.88
C LEU A 110 -13.28 -0.05 -9.97
N LEU A 111 -12.81 -0.61 -8.85
CA LEU A 111 -12.05 -1.86 -8.85
C LEU A 111 -12.89 -3.13 -8.76
N PHE A 112 -13.96 -3.08 -7.99
CA PHE A 112 -14.72 -4.27 -7.59
C PHE A 112 -16.14 -4.31 -8.16
N ASP A 113 -16.65 -3.22 -8.75
CA ASP A 113 -17.93 -3.26 -9.46
C ASP A 113 -17.80 -4.12 -10.74
N PRO A 114 -18.63 -5.16 -10.92
CA PRO A 114 -18.63 -5.98 -12.13
C PRO A 114 -18.93 -5.22 -13.43
N ASN A 115 -19.56 -4.05 -13.34
CA ASN A 115 -19.87 -3.19 -14.47
C ASN A 115 -18.76 -2.15 -14.73
N SER A 116 -17.69 -2.17 -13.93
CA SER A 116 -16.56 -1.27 -14.11
C SER A 116 -15.89 -1.48 -15.47
N PRO A 117 -15.47 -0.40 -16.15
CA PRO A 117 -14.67 -0.51 -17.37
C PRO A 117 -13.29 -1.16 -17.14
N LEU A 118 -12.84 -1.30 -15.89
CA LEU A 118 -11.59 -1.99 -15.55
C LEU A 118 -11.73 -3.51 -15.37
N GLU A 119 -12.96 -4.03 -15.33
CA GLU A 119 -13.23 -5.43 -14.99
C GLU A 119 -12.44 -6.40 -15.88
N GLU A 120 -12.44 -6.16 -17.20
CA GLU A 120 -11.74 -7.00 -18.18
C GLU A 120 -10.21 -7.04 -17.96
N PHE A 121 -9.65 -5.97 -17.38
CA PHE A 121 -8.22 -5.84 -17.09
C PHE A 121 -7.85 -6.31 -15.70
N LEU A 122 -8.83 -6.58 -14.83
CA LEU A 122 -8.64 -6.99 -13.45
C LEU A 122 -8.89 -8.48 -13.22
N ARG A 123 -9.25 -9.27 -14.25
CA ARG A 123 -9.51 -10.71 -14.10
C ARG A 123 -8.26 -11.54 -13.76
N PRO A 124 -8.37 -12.54 -12.85
CA PRO A 124 -9.51 -12.80 -11.95
C PRO A 124 -9.76 -11.68 -10.93
N MET A 125 -11.00 -11.31 -10.62
CA MET A 125 -11.29 -10.11 -9.81
C MET A 125 -10.42 -10.00 -8.54
N PRO A 126 -9.80 -8.83 -8.27
CA PRO A 126 -9.01 -8.64 -7.07
C PRO A 126 -9.86 -8.91 -5.82
N VAL A 127 -9.29 -9.59 -4.83
CA VAL A 127 -9.91 -9.79 -3.52
C VAL A 127 -9.07 -9.05 -2.48
N PRO A 128 -9.66 -8.14 -1.68
CA PRO A 128 -8.95 -7.49 -0.59
C PRO A 128 -8.27 -8.52 0.32
N PRO A 129 -6.95 -8.44 0.55
CA PRO A 129 -6.25 -9.42 1.39
C PRO A 129 -6.69 -9.42 2.86
N THR A 130 -7.22 -8.30 3.33
CA THR A 130 -7.77 -8.12 4.68
C THR A 130 -9.01 -7.23 4.61
N THR A 131 -9.86 -7.27 5.64
CA THR A 131 -11.04 -6.39 5.75
C THR A 131 -10.70 -4.90 5.85
N ASN A 132 -9.47 -4.56 6.22
CA ASN A 132 -9.01 -3.18 6.33
C ASN A 132 -8.45 -2.66 4.99
N CYS A 133 -8.32 -3.52 3.98
CA CYS A 133 -7.82 -3.11 2.68
C CYS A 133 -8.91 -2.42 1.86
N SER A 134 -8.77 -1.11 1.70
CA SER A 134 -9.46 -0.30 0.70
C SER A 134 -8.43 0.39 -0.18
N TYR A 135 -8.60 0.37 -1.50
CA TYR A 135 -7.67 0.89 -2.47
C TYR A 135 -8.15 2.21 -3.05
N LYS A 136 -7.25 3.17 -3.14
CA LYS A 136 -7.50 4.49 -3.69
C LYS A 136 -6.32 4.97 -4.53
N SER A 137 -6.56 6.00 -5.34
CA SER A 137 -5.50 6.80 -5.94
C SER A 137 -5.26 8.09 -5.18
N ALA A 138 -4.00 8.52 -5.13
CA ALA A 138 -3.57 9.87 -4.75
C ALA A 138 -2.98 10.55 -6.00
N GLY A 139 -3.25 11.84 -6.22
CA GLY A 139 -2.80 12.53 -7.44
C GLY A 139 -3.59 12.15 -8.69
N ASP A 140 -3.10 12.62 -9.84
CA ASP A 140 -3.64 12.30 -11.16
C ASP A 140 -2.93 11.07 -11.74
N LEU A 141 -3.65 9.95 -11.89
CA LEU A 141 -3.11 8.72 -12.46
C LEU A 141 -2.67 8.85 -13.92
N ALA A 142 -3.08 9.90 -14.66
CA ALA A 142 -2.54 10.20 -15.99
C ALA A 142 -1.10 10.76 -15.95
N GLY A 143 -0.66 11.26 -14.79
CA GLY A 143 0.68 11.80 -14.57
C GLY A 143 1.28 11.29 -13.27
N GLU A 144 1.41 12.16 -12.27
CA GLU A 144 2.07 11.89 -10.99
C GLU A 144 1.12 11.31 -9.92
N GLY A 145 0.40 10.26 -10.28
CA GLY A 145 -0.53 9.57 -9.40
C GLY A 145 0.05 8.29 -8.79
N MET A 146 -0.42 7.92 -7.61
CA MET A 146 -0.08 6.65 -6.96
C MET A 146 -1.34 5.91 -6.53
N ILE A 147 -1.36 4.60 -6.78
CA ILE A 147 -2.34 3.68 -6.20
C ILE A 147 -1.82 3.24 -4.84
N TYR A 148 -2.68 3.27 -3.83
CA TYR A 148 -2.34 2.92 -2.46
C TYR A 148 -3.49 2.21 -1.76
N CYS A 149 -3.17 1.54 -0.66
CA CYS A 149 -4.16 1.04 0.28
C CYS A 149 -4.30 2.02 1.44
N ILE A 150 -5.52 2.39 1.83
CA ILE A 150 -5.76 3.36 2.93
C ILE A 150 -5.11 2.89 4.24
N TYR A 151 -5.09 1.57 4.48
CA TYR A 151 -4.54 1.00 5.71
C TYR A 151 -3.03 0.72 5.62
N HIS A 152 -2.55 0.17 4.50
CA HIS A 152 -1.14 -0.26 4.34
C HIS A 152 -0.24 0.74 3.60
N GLY A 153 -0.79 1.83 3.07
CA GLY A 153 -0.05 2.80 2.26
C GLY A 153 0.25 2.36 0.83
N PRO A 154 1.02 3.18 0.09
CA PRO A 154 1.46 2.89 -1.28
C PRO A 154 2.62 1.90 -1.32
N VAL A 155 2.86 1.27 -2.46
CA VAL A 155 4.09 0.49 -2.69
C VAL A 155 5.30 1.43 -2.81
N HIS A 156 6.38 1.10 -2.10
CA HIS A 156 7.57 1.96 -1.99
C HIS A 156 8.56 1.86 -3.18
N ASP A 157 8.21 1.15 -4.26
CA ASP A 157 9.13 0.87 -5.38
C ASP A 157 8.87 1.70 -6.65
N SER A 158 7.91 2.62 -6.61
CA SER A 158 7.58 3.47 -7.75
C SER A 158 8.48 4.73 -7.83
N ALA A 159 8.67 5.24 -9.05
CA ALA A 159 9.40 6.51 -9.26
C ALA A 159 8.69 7.70 -8.58
N VAL A 160 7.35 7.67 -8.57
CA VAL A 160 6.53 8.68 -7.89
C VAL A 160 6.76 8.63 -6.38
N TYR A 161 6.82 7.43 -5.78
CA TYR A 161 7.14 7.28 -4.37
C TYR A 161 8.50 7.91 -4.03
N ARG A 162 9.54 7.59 -4.80
CA ARG A 162 10.89 8.16 -4.60
C ARG A 162 10.91 9.68 -4.69
N LYS A 163 10.13 10.27 -5.60
CA LYS A 163 10.00 11.74 -5.72
C LYS A 163 9.47 12.37 -4.42
N TYR A 164 8.53 11.70 -3.75
CA TYR A 164 7.86 12.19 -2.53
C TYR A 164 8.35 11.52 -1.24
N GLU A 165 9.46 10.77 -1.29
CA GLU A 165 9.98 10.02 -0.15
C GLU A 165 10.25 10.90 1.08
N HIS A 166 10.67 12.14 0.85
CA HIS A 166 10.85 13.14 1.90
C HIS A 166 9.56 13.44 2.68
N CYS A 167 8.39 13.45 2.04
CA CYS A 167 7.09 13.62 2.70
C CYS A 167 6.76 12.41 3.58
N PHE A 168 7.00 11.19 3.10
CA PHE A 168 6.79 9.97 3.89
C PHE A 168 7.70 9.91 5.10
N ASN A 169 8.98 10.29 4.93
CA ASN A 169 9.94 10.27 6.03
C ASN A 169 9.67 11.37 7.07
N ALA A 170 9.08 12.50 6.68
CA ALA A 170 8.72 13.57 7.61
C ALA A 170 7.62 13.14 8.61
N GLU A 171 6.74 12.22 8.21
CA GLU A 171 5.61 11.74 9.03
C GLU A 171 5.95 10.46 9.82
N LYS A 172 7.15 9.90 9.64
CA LYS A 172 7.60 8.74 10.42
C LYS A 172 8.01 9.17 11.83
N PRO A 173 7.72 8.34 12.84
CA PRO A 173 8.22 8.58 14.19
C PRO A 173 9.76 8.53 14.20
N PHE A 174 10.37 9.28 15.11
CA PHE A 174 11.83 9.34 15.24
C PHE A 174 12.47 7.99 15.59
N ILE A 175 11.77 7.16 16.37
CA ILE A 175 12.19 5.81 16.74
C ILE A 175 10.96 4.89 16.64
N THR A 176 11.12 3.79 15.91
CA THR A 176 10.14 2.70 15.79
C THR A 176 10.52 1.49 16.65
N ALA A 177 9.58 0.55 16.83
CA ALA A 177 9.87 -0.76 17.41
C ALA A 177 10.96 -1.51 16.62
N PHE A 178 10.97 -1.37 15.28
CA PHE A 178 12.03 -1.88 14.41
C PHE A 178 13.39 -1.29 14.78
N ASP A 179 13.51 0.04 14.87
CA ASP A 179 14.79 0.72 15.15
C ASP A 179 15.33 0.33 16.53
N LEU A 180 14.44 0.19 17.51
CA LEU A 180 14.82 -0.24 18.85
C LEU A 180 15.36 -1.67 18.86
N VAL A 181 14.69 -2.61 18.19
CA VAL A 181 15.16 -4.01 18.12
C VAL A 181 16.46 -4.10 17.31
N GLU A 182 16.59 -3.35 16.23
CA GLU A 182 17.82 -3.25 15.46
C GLU A 182 18.98 -2.73 16.34
N LEU A 183 18.74 -1.66 17.11
CA LEU A 183 19.71 -1.13 18.07
C LEU A 183 20.09 -2.17 19.13
N MET A 184 19.14 -2.95 19.67
CA MET A 184 19.42 -4.02 20.63
C MET A 184 20.29 -5.15 20.05
N ILE A 185 20.11 -5.47 18.77
CA ILE A 185 20.90 -6.50 18.07
C ILE A 185 22.32 -6.00 17.81
N PHE A 186 22.48 -4.73 17.43
CA PHE A 186 23.79 -4.16 17.11
C PHE A 186 24.54 -3.61 18.32
N SER A 187 23.86 -3.31 19.44
CA SER A 187 24.51 -2.73 20.63
C SER A 187 25.67 -3.58 21.18
N PRO A 188 25.61 -4.92 21.24
CA PRO A 188 26.74 -5.72 21.71
C PRO A 188 27.96 -5.55 20.81
N VAL A 189 27.77 -5.50 19.49
CA VAL A 189 28.87 -5.29 18.52
C VAL A 189 29.50 -3.90 18.71
N LEU A 190 28.65 -2.89 18.88
CA LEU A 190 29.08 -1.50 19.12
C LEU A 190 29.86 -1.33 20.44
N ILE A 191 29.64 -2.21 21.42
CA ILE A 191 30.36 -2.20 22.71
C ILE A 191 31.63 -3.06 22.66
N ILE A 192 31.55 -4.27 22.08
CA ILE A 192 32.66 -5.24 22.06
C ILE A 192 33.82 -4.73 21.19
N LEU A 193 33.55 -4.11 20.04
CA LEU A 193 34.61 -3.66 19.13
C LEU A 193 35.53 -2.59 19.76
N PRO A 194 35.01 -1.49 20.35
CA PRO A 194 35.85 -0.51 21.03
C PRO A 194 36.61 -1.08 22.22
N ILE A 195 35.98 -1.94 23.03
CA ILE A 195 36.63 -2.58 24.18
C ILE A 195 37.78 -3.47 23.71
N THR A 196 37.54 -4.30 22.70
CA THR A 196 38.57 -5.19 22.13
C THR A 196 39.73 -4.37 21.56
N TRP A 197 39.44 -3.31 20.80
CA TRP A 197 40.44 -2.39 20.29
C TRP A 197 41.26 -1.74 21.42
N PHE A 198 40.60 -1.28 22.49
CA PHE A 198 41.26 -0.67 23.64
C PHE A 198 42.19 -1.66 24.36
N ILE A 199 41.74 -2.91 24.58
CA ILE A 199 42.55 -3.98 25.17
C ILE A 199 43.76 -4.28 24.28
N MET A 200 43.55 -4.48 22.97
CA MET A 200 44.64 -4.76 22.02
C MET A 200 45.69 -3.63 22.01
N ARG A 201 45.23 -2.38 22.00
CA ARG A 201 46.12 -1.22 22.09
C ARG A 201 46.96 -1.24 23.37
N LYS A 202 46.35 -1.52 24.53
CA LYS A 202 47.05 -1.59 25.81
C LYS A 202 48.05 -2.74 25.90
N VAL A 203 47.75 -3.87 25.27
CA VAL A 203 48.67 -5.01 25.17
C VAL A 203 49.88 -4.65 24.29
N LEU A 204 49.66 -4.02 23.13
CA LEU A 204 50.74 -3.59 22.23
C LEU A 204 51.62 -2.49 22.85
N GLU A 205 51.04 -1.58 23.64
CA GLU A 205 51.78 -0.54 24.38
C GLU A 205 52.68 -1.11 25.49
N LYS A 206 52.30 -2.24 26.11
CA LYS A 206 53.12 -2.91 27.15
C LYS A 206 54.22 -3.83 26.62
N GLY A 207 54.11 -4.27 25.36
CA GLY A 207 55.08 -5.15 24.70
C GLY A 207 56.22 -4.41 23.99
N ARG A 208 56.19 -3.06 23.99
CA ARG A 208 57.30 -2.17 23.61
C ARG A 208 57.99 -1.65 24.86
#